data_AF-A0A968WUJ6-F1
#
_entry.id   AF-A0A968WUJ6-F1
#
_cell.length_a   1.000
_cell.length_b   1.000
_cell.length_c   1.000
_cell.angle_alpha   90.00
_cell.angle_beta   90.00
_cell.angle_gamma   90.00
#
_symmetry.space_group_name_H-M   'P 1'
#
loop_
_entity.id
_entity.type
_entity.pdbx_description
1 polymer ?
#
loop_
_entity_poly.entity_id
_entity_poly.type
_entity_poly.pdbx_seq_one_letter_code
_entity_poly.pdbx_strand_id
1 'polypeptide(L)'
;MSTSTKKPTKGIRYSDAQKKEIIDFVIAYNSENGRGGQSQAAEKFNISPITLAAWQKAAGISAPKKSKAPKKTKSAKASKVGRASRYSEEQKQEVIDFAVAYNEANGRGGQSKAATKFKISPITVMAWLKAAGVKSSDKGSKAKVSKVAKAPKAAKSAKGGNLDAKLSALLALSKQIAKTESELAQLNAKFRTLKASL
;
A
#
# COMPACT_ATOMS: atom_id res chain seq x y z
N MET A 1 58.18 -27.69 -20.76
CA MET A 1 56.97 -27.18 -21.44
C MET A 1 55.77 -27.47 -20.57
N SER A 2 54.92 -26.48 -20.29
CA SER A 2 53.87 -26.59 -19.25
C SER A 2 52.48 -26.77 -19.85
N THR A 3 51.92 -27.98 -19.78
CA THR A 3 50.57 -28.30 -20.27
C THR A 3 49.50 -28.00 -19.21
N SER A 4 49.06 -26.75 -19.14
CA SER A 4 47.95 -26.33 -18.27
C SER A 4 46.59 -26.79 -18.84
N THR A 5 46.22 -28.04 -18.57
CA THR A 5 44.97 -28.66 -19.05
C THR A 5 43.75 -28.06 -18.34
N LYS A 6 43.27 -26.91 -18.85
CA LYS A 6 41.99 -26.32 -18.45
C LYS A 6 40.85 -27.29 -18.76
N LYS A 7 40.36 -28.00 -17.74
CA LYS A 7 39.16 -28.84 -17.84
C LYS A 7 37.97 -27.97 -18.29
N PRO A 8 37.12 -28.44 -19.23
CA PRO A 8 35.93 -27.69 -19.62
C PRO A 8 35.01 -27.55 -18.40
N THR A 9 34.57 -26.33 -18.13
CA THR A 9 33.77 -25.95 -16.96
C THR A 9 32.32 -26.41 -17.08
N LYS A 10 32.12 -27.74 -17.03
CA LYS A 10 30.81 -28.35 -16.75
C LYS A 10 30.27 -27.72 -15.46
N GLY A 11 29.18 -26.96 -15.57
CA GLY A 11 28.63 -26.18 -14.46
C GLY A 11 28.40 -27.02 -13.22
N ILE A 12 28.75 -26.47 -12.06
CA ILE A 12 28.76 -27.18 -10.76
C ILE A 12 27.37 -27.77 -10.49
N ARG A 13 27.28 -29.11 -10.58
CA ARG A 13 26.08 -29.85 -10.23
C ARG A 13 26.11 -30.15 -8.73
N TYR A 14 25.55 -29.24 -7.96
CA TYR A 14 25.33 -29.42 -6.53
C TYR A 14 24.57 -30.73 -6.27
N SER A 15 25.06 -31.54 -5.32
CA SER A 15 24.35 -32.73 -4.85
C SER A 15 23.09 -32.33 -4.07
N ASP A 16 22.14 -33.24 -3.92
CA ASP A 16 20.91 -32.94 -3.17
C ASP A 16 21.17 -32.76 -1.66
N ALA A 17 22.24 -33.36 -1.13
CA ALA A 17 22.77 -33.06 0.20
C ALA A 17 23.27 -31.61 0.30
N GLN A 18 24.11 -31.16 -0.64
CA GLN A 18 24.58 -29.77 -0.68
C GLN A 18 23.41 -28.79 -0.84
N LYS A 19 22.44 -29.06 -1.74
CA LYS A 19 21.22 -28.23 -1.86
C LYS A 19 20.48 -28.12 -0.54
N LYS A 20 20.37 -29.23 0.22
CA LYS A 20 19.76 -29.23 1.56
C LYS A 20 20.54 -28.36 2.54
N GLU A 21 21.85 -28.54 2.67
CA GLU A 21 22.72 -27.71 3.54
C GLU A 21 22.57 -26.21 3.22
N ILE A 22 22.56 -25.86 1.94
CA ILE A 22 22.40 -24.49 1.44
C ILE A 22 21.00 -23.94 1.80
N ILE A 23 19.95 -24.75 1.66
CA ILE A 23 18.57 -24.36 2.04
C ILE A 23 18.45 -24.20 3.56
N ASP A 24 19.00 -25.13 4.34
CA ASP A 24 18.98 -25.11 5.79
C ASP A 24 19.75 -23.89 6.33
N PHE A 25 20.88 -23.51 5.71
CA PHE A 25 21.55 -22.23 5.99
C PHE A 25 20.66 -21.02 5.67
N VAL A 26 19.88 -21.03 4.58
CA VAL A 26 18.92 -19.94 4.31
C VAL A 26 17.78 -19.91 5.34
N ILE A 27 17.31 -21.06 5.83
CA ILE A 27 16.32 -21.13 6.91
C ILE A 27 16.90 -20.54 8.20
N ALA A 28 18.09 -21.01 8.63
CA ALA A 28 18.76 -20.50 9.82
C ALA A 28 18.99 -18.99 9.74
N TYR A 29 19.59 -18.51 8.64
CA TYR A 29 19.82 -17.08 8.43
C TYR A 29 18.52 -16.27 8.40
N ASN A 30 17.43 -16.77 7.80
CA ASN A 30 16.15 -16.07 7.82
C ASN A 30 15.44 -16.12 9.18
N SER A 31 15.64 -17.15 10.00
CA SER A 31 15.11 -17.24 11.36
C SER A 31 15.77 -16.21 12.29
N GLU A 32 17.07 -15.99 12.12
CA GLU A 32 17.88 -15.06 12.91
C GLU A 32 17.81 -13.61 12.38
N ASN A 33 17.97 -13.42 11.06
CA ASN A 33 18.13 -12.11 10.40
C ASN A 33 16.92 -11.70 9.52
N GLY A 34 15.83 -12.47 9.55
CA GLY A 34 14.57 -12.14 8.88
C GLY A 34 14.54 -12.46 7.38
N ARG A 35 14.81 -11.46 6.52
CA ARG A 35 14.75 -11.62 5.05
C ARG A 35 16.07 -11.23 4.41
N GLY A 36 16.94 -12.22 4.20
CA GLY A 36 18.22 -12.00 3.51
C GLY A 36 19.01 -13.25 3.13
N GLY A 37 18.62 -14.44 3.60
CA GLY A 37 19.44 -15.64 3.47
C GLY A 37 19.73 -16.05 2.03
N GLN A 38 18.82 -15.79 1.07
CA GLN A 38 19.09 -16.02 -0.35
C GLN A 38 20.31 -15.25 -0.88
N SER A 39 20.55 -14.02 -0.40
CA SER A 39 21.75 -13.25 -0.79
C SER A 39 23.00 -13.79 -0.11
N GLN A 40 22.93 -14.08 1.19
CA GLN A 40 24.08 -14.61 1.94
C GLN A 40 24.47 -16.03 1.49
N ALA A 41 23.52 -16.86 1.07
CA ALA A 41 23.80 -18.15 0.47
C ALA A 41 24.37 -18.01 -0.95
N ALA A 42 23.93 -17.01 -1.71
CA ALA A 42 24.51 -16.71 -3.03
C ALA A 42 25.98 -16.29 -2.91
N GLU A 43 26.29 -15.44 -1.93
CA GLU A 43 27.64 -14.98 -1.61
C GLU A 43 28.53 -16.14 -1.08
N LYS A 44 28.06 -16.90 -0.07
CA LYS A 44 28.86 -17.98 0.55
C LYS A 44 29.12 -19.18 -0.36
N PHE A 45 28.14 -19.59 -1.15
CA PHE A 45 28.24 -20.81 -1.97
C PHE A 45 28.51 -20.54 -3.46
N ASN A 46 28.60 -19.27 -3.87
CA ASN A 46 28.75 -18.83 -5.26
C ASN A 46 27.62 -19.37 -6.18
N ILE A 47 26.37 -19.06 -5.81
CA ILE A 47 25.16 -19.56 -6.47
C ILE A 47 24.25 -18.40 -6.84
N SER A 48 23.68 -18.41 -8.05
CA SER A 48 22.68 -17.41 -8.42
C SER A 48 21.49 -17.42 -7.45
N PRO A 49 21.05 -16.26 -6.91
CA PRO A 49 19.85 -16.16 -6.07
C PRO A 49 18.59 -16.75 -6.73
N ILE A 50 18.52 -16.76 -8.07
CA ILE A 50 17.43 -17.35 -8.85
C ILE A 50 17.42 -18.88 -8.69
N THR A 51 18.59 -19.52 -8.70
CA THR A 51 18.75 -20.96 -8.47
C THR A 51 18.35 -21.34 -7.06
N LEU A 52 18.77 -20.56 -6.06
CA LEU A 52 18.37 -20.75 -4.65
C LEU A 52 16.85 -20.60 -4.47
N ALA A 53 16.24 -19.61 -5.12
CA ALA A 53 14.80 -19.41 -5.13
C ALA A 53 14.03 -20.50 -5.90
N ALA A 54 14.67 -21.23 -6.81
CA ALA A 54 14.09 -22.40 -7.46
C ALA A 54 14.12 -23.62 -6.52
N TRP A 55 15.26 -23.90 -5.87
CA TRP A 55 15.37 -25.03 -4.93
C TRP A 55 14.50 -24.87 -3.69
N GLN A 56 14.35 -23.66 -3.14
CA GLN A 56 13.44 -23.41 -2.01
C GLN A 56 11.98 -23.67 -2.38
N LYS A 57 11.55 -23.35 -3.60
CA LYS A 57 10.21 -23.71 -4.10
C LYS A 57 10.07 -25.23 -4.30
N ALA A 58 11.09 -25.88 -4.84
CA ALA A 58 11.09 -27.33 -5.07
C ALA A 58 11.04 -28.13 -3.75
N ALA A 59 11.73 -27.66 -2.71
CA ALA A 59 11.72 -28.25 -1.37
C ALA A 59 10.45 -27.90 -0.55
N GLY A 60 9.40 -27.35 -1.17
CA GLY A 60 8.15 -26.95 -0.49
C GLY A 60 8.26 -25.70 0.40
N ILE A 61 9.47 -25.17 0.60
CA ILE A 61 9.77 -24.01 1.45
C ILE A 61 9.42 -22.71 0.69
N SER A 62 8.13 -22.56 0.44
CA SER A 62 7.53 -21.26 0.16
C SER A 62 7.74 -20.37 1.37
N ALA A 63 8.39 -19.21 1.20
CA ALA A 63 8.50 -18.21 2.26
C ALA A 63 7.08 -17.91 2.83
N PRO A 64 6.88 -17.99 4.16
CA PRO A 64 5.59 -18.38 4.72
C PRO A 64 4.45 -17.44 4.34
N LYS A 65 3.48 -17.98 3.58
CA LYS A 65 2.16 -17.36 3.38
C LYS A 65 1.38 -17.39 4.70
N LYS A 66 1.61 -16.37 5.53
CA LYS A 66 0.92 -16.00 6.78
C LYS A 66 -0.27 -16.91 7.19
N SER A 67 -0.03 -17.82 8.12
CA SER A 67 -1.04 -18.19 9.11
C SER A 67 -1.20 -17.05 10.14
N LYS A 68 -2.37 -16.98 10.78
CA LYS A 68 -2.67 -16.15 11.96
C LYS A 68 -1.99 -16.80 13.20
N ALA A 69 -1.63 -16.13 14.31
CA ALA A 69 -1.73 -14.71 14.67
C ALA A 69 -0.48 -14.22 15.48
N PRO A 70 -0.62 -13.66 16.70
CA PRO A 70 -0.53 -12.21 16.91
C PRO A 70 0.86 -11.75 17.41
N LYS A 71 1.29 -10.53 17.04
CA LYS A 71 2.50 -9.90 17.63
C LYS A 71 2.28 -8.46 18.07
N LYS A 72 2.61 -8.22 19.35
CA LYS A 72 2.75 -6.90 19.99
C LYS A 72 3.97 -6.16 19.39
N THR A 73 4.00 -4.84 19.46
CA THR A 73 4.96 -3.98 18.74
C THR A 73 5.91 -3.20 19.66
N LYS A 74 7.23 -3.40 19.46
CA LYS A 74 8.44 -2.63 19.88
C LYS A 74 9.62 -3.63 19.85
N SER A 75 10.86 -3.32 19.43
CA SER A 75 11.52 -2.08 18.96
C SER A 75 12.55 -2.41 17.87
N ALA A 76 12.91 -1.47 16.97
CA ALA A 76 14.01 -1.66 16.00
C ALA A 76 14.60 -0.35 15.46
N LYS A 77 15.94 -0.25 15.36
CA LYS A 77 16.74 0.86 14.79
C LYS A 77 18.21 0.37 14.69
N ALA A 78 19.02 0.57 13.66
CA ALA A 78 18.87 0.93 12.23
C ALA A 78 20.15 0.43 11.49
N SER A 79 20.37 0.48 10.17
CA SER A 79 19.66 1.15 9.06
C SER A 79 19.47 0.16 7.86
N LYS A 80 19.90 0.28 6.59
CA LYS A 80 20.53 1.33 5.74
C LYS A 80 19.66 1.64 4.50
N VAL A 81 18.39 1.93 4.77
CA VAL A 81 17.40 2.51 3.83
C VAL A 81 17.07 1.69 2.57
N GLY A 82 16.56 0.47 2.77
CA GLY A 82 15.29 0.17 2.07
C GLY A 82 14.24 1.21 2.52
N ARG A 83 13.25 1.57 1.68
CA ARG A 83 12.22 2.56 2.08
C ARG A 83 11.10 1.87 2.90
N ALA A 84 11.39 1.24 4.04
CA ALA A 84 11.36 1.88 5.37
C ALA A 84 10.70 3.27 5.38
N SER A 85 9.75 3.45 6.30
CA SER A 85 8.97 4.68 6.34
C SER A 85 9.89 5.88 6.59
N ARG A 86 9.99 6.79 5.61
CA ARG A 86 10.73 8.06 5.73
C ARG A 86 9.99 9.10 6.58
N TYR A 87 8.88 8.67 7.17
CA TYR A 87 7.87 9.48 7.85
C TYR A 87 7.37 8.64 9.02
N SER A 88 7.25 9.22 10.22
CA SER A 88 6.60 8.50 11.32
C SER A 88 5.10 8.34 11.02
N GLU A 89 4.43 7.43 11.71
CA GLU A 89 2.97 7.35 11.62
C GLU A 89 2.32 8.66 12.12
N GLU A 90 2.91 9.36 13.09
CA GLU A 90 2.45 10.70 13.50
C GLU A 90 2.60 11.73 12.36
N GLN A 91 3.76 11.81 11.71
CA GLN A 91 3.98 12.73 10.59
C GLN A 91 3.05 12.42 9.41
N LYS A 92 2.74 11.15 9.19
CA LYS A 92 1.76 10.70 8.19
C LYS A 92 0.35 11.15 8.56
N GLN A 93 -0.05 11.12 9.83
CA GLN A 93 -1.32 11.70 10.28
C GLN A 93 -1.33 13.23 10.15
N GLU A 94 -0.29 13.96 10.59
CA GLU A 94 -0.21 15.43 10.40
C GLU A 94 -0.35 15.83 8.91
N VAL A 95 0.21 15.02 8.01
CA VAL A 95 0.08 15.17 6.55
C VAL A 95 -1.34 14.87 6.05
N ILE A 96 -2.02 13.87 6.61
CA ILE A 96 -3.42 13.55 6.31
C ILE A 96 -4.32 14.68 6.82
N ASP A 97 -4.21 15.04 8.10
CA ASP A 97 -5.05 16.02 8.79
C ASP A 97 -4.91 17.40 8.15
N PHE A 98 -3.68 17.85 7.86
CA PHE A 98 -3.45 19.09 7.12
C PHE A 98 -4.06 19.03 5.70
N ALA A 99 -3.99 17.90 5.02
CA ALA A 99 -4.60 17.75 3.70
C ALA A 99 -6.14 17.67 3.75
N VAL A 100 -6.73 17.14 4.83
CA VAL A 100 -8.18 17.13 5.07
C VAL A 100 -8.67 18.54 5.39
N ALA A 101 -8.10 19.21 6.39
CA ALA A 101 -8.47 20.58 6.75
C ALA A 101 -8.26 21.57 5.58
N TYR A 102 -7.19 21.40 4.79
CA TYR A 102 -7.02 22.19 3.57
C TYR A 102 -8.08 21.86 2.50
N ASN A 103 -8.49 20.60 2.37
CA ASN A 103 -9.56 20.20 1.44
C ASN A 103 -10.95 20.70 1.88
N GLU A 104 -11.20 20.83 3.18
CA GLU A 104 -12.45 21.40 3.72
C GLU A 104 -12.51 22.91 3.46
N ALA A 105 -11.41 23.64 3.74
CA ALA A 105 -11.36 25.09 3.56
C ALA A 105 -11.17 25.56 2.10
N ASN A 106 -10.56 24.75 1.22
CA ASN A 106 -10.16 25.16 -0.15
C ASN A 106 -10.67 24.22 -1.26
N GLY A 107 -11.39 23.14 -0.93
CA GLY A 107 -11.71 22.09 -1.90
C GLY A 107 -10.47 21.34 -2.38
N ARG A 108 -10.52 20.76 -3.59
CA ARG A 108 -9.52 19.82 -4.12
C ARG A 108 -8.11 20.44 -4.26
N GLY A 109 -7.27 20.32 -3.23
CA GLY A 109 -5.89 20.83 -3.25
C GLY A 109 -4.94 20.29 -2.17
N GLY A 110 -5.46 19.66 -1.11
CA GLY A 110 -4.70 19.29 0.07
C GLY A 110 -3.46 18.44 -0.21
N GLN A 111 -3.55 17.46 -1.12
CA GLN A 111 -2.40 16.61 -1.48
C GLN A 111 -1.23 17.40 -2.08
N SER A 112 -1.49 18.53 -2.76
CA SER A 112 -0.47 19.38 -3.36
C SER A 112 0.12 20.37 -2.35
N LYS A 113 -0.72 20.93 -1.46
CA LYS A 113 -0.24 21.84 -0.40
C LYS A 113 0.53 21.10 0.69
N ALA A 114 0.10 19.89 1.04
CA ALA A 114 0.83 19.02 1.97
C ALA A 114 2.18 18.57 1.37
N ALA A 115 2.21 18.22 0.08
CA ALA A 115 3.45 17.90 -0.62
C ALA A 115 4.49 19.03 -0.53
N THR A 116 4.08 20.29 -0.70
CA THR A 116 5.01 21.43 -0.56
C THR A 116 5.37 21.73 0.89
N LYS A 117 4.41 21.72 1.84
CA LYS A 117 4.67 21.95 3.28
C LYS A 117 5.67 20.93 3.85
N PHE A 118 5.46 19.65 3.57
CA PHE A 118 6.20 18.55 4.20
C PHE A 118 7.33 17.97 3.32
N LYS A 119 7.55 18.51 2.12
CA LYS A 119 8.53 18.02 1.11
C LYS A 119 8.32 16.54 0.76
N ILE A 120 7.05 16.16 0.53
CA ILE A 120 6.60 14.79 0.22
C ILE A 120 6.09 14.73 -1.22
N SER A 121 6.18 13.58 -1.89
CA SER A 121 5.50 13.42 -3.18
C SER A 121 3.97 13.51 -3.02
N PRO A 122 3.24 14.29 -3.84
CA PRO A 122 1.76 14.32 -3.80
C PRO A 122 1.11 12.95 -3.95
N ILE A 123 1.77 12.02 -4.65
CA ILE A 123 1.32 10.64 -4.84
C ILE A 123 1.37 9.86 -3.51
N THR A 124 2.38 10.09 -2.69
CA THR A 124 2.48 9.50 -1.34
C THR A 124 1.40 10.05 -0.43
N VAL A 125 1.14 11.36 -0.44
CA VAL A 125 0.05 11.97 0.32
C VAL A 125 -1.31 11.41 -0.12
N MET A 126 -1.54 11.30 -1.43
CA MET A 126 -2.76 10.69 -1.98
C MET A 126 -2.92 9.23 -1.57
N ALA A 127 -1.83 8.45 -1.53
CA ALA A 127 -1.86 7.06 -1.07
C ALA A 127 -2.25 6.95 0.41
N TRP A 128 -1.80 7.88 1.25
CA TRP A 128 -2.18 7.95 2.68
C TRP A 128 -3.62 8.40 2.89
N LEU A 129 -4.07 9.47 2.21
CA LEU A 129 -5.48 9.88 2.20
C LEU A 129 -6.40 8.74 1.79
N LYS A 130 -6.04 8.00 0.72
CA LYS A 130 -6.79 6.83 0.24
C LYS A 130 -6.76 5.66 1.23
N ALA A 131 -5.68 5.48 2.00
CA ALA A 131 -5.60 4.50 3.07
C ALA A 131 -6.41 4.90 4.32
N ALA A 132 -6.54 6.20 4.59
CA ALA A 132 -7.40 6.78 5.64
C ALA A 132 -8.90 6.85 5.25
N GLY A 133 -9.29 6.26 4.11
CA GLY A 133 -10.67 6.29 3.61
C GLY A 133 -11.11 7.62 2.98
N VAL A 134 -10.27 8.67 3.02
CA VAL A 134 -10.56 9.99 2.45
C VAL A 134 -10.60 9.86 0.92
N LYS A 135 -11.82 9.74 0.40
CA LYS A 135 -12.11 9.47 -1.01
C LYS A 135 -11.81 10.71 -1.86
N SER A 136 -10.55 10.89 -2.27
CA SER A 136 -10.18 11.88 -3.28
C SER A 136 -11.12 11.75 -4.48
N SER A 137 -11.78 12.85 -4.87
CA SER A 137 -12.84 12.84 -5.87
C SER A 137 -12.30 12.47 -7.26
N ASP A 138 -12.32 11.18 -7.57
CA ASP A 138 -11.67 10.61 -8.74
C ASP A 138 -12.64 10.57 -9.93
N LYS A 139 -12.19 11.15 -11.05
CA LYS A 139 -12.79 10.92 -12.37
C LYS A 139 -11.71 11.00 -13.47
N GLY A 140 -10.64 10.24 -13.29
CA GLY A 140 -9.54 10.08 -14.26
C GLY A 140 -9.74 8.98 -15.32
N SER A 141 -10.86 8.24 -15.32
CA SER A 141 -11.06 7.06 -16.15
C SER A 141 -11.50 7.39 -17.59
N LYS A 142 -10.55 7.46 -18.53
CA LYS A 142 -10.83 7.35 -19.98
C LYS A 142 -11.34 5.93 -20.30
N ALA A 143 -12.63 5.78 -20.61
CA ALA A 143 -13.13 4.60 -21.29
C ALA A 143 -12.93 4.76 -22.82
N LYS A 144 -12.33 3.77 -23.48
CA LYS A 144 -12.00 3.83 -24.91
C LYS A 144 -12.99 2.99 -25.74
N VAL A 145 -13.87 3.68 -26.44
CA VAL A 145 -14.56 3.31 -27.70
C VAL A 145 -14.90 1.82 -27.93
N SER A 146 -16.20 1.53 -27.94
CA SER A 146 -16.84 0.56 -28.84
C SER A 146 -17.94 1.27 -29.66
N LYS A 147 -18.39 0.69 -30.78
CA LYS A 147 -18.86 1.45 -31.96
C LYS A 147 -20.13 0.86 -32.61
N VAL A 148 -21.24 1.61 -32.66
CA VAL A 148 -22.42 1.34 -33.53
C VAL A 148 -23.11 2.67 -33.99
N ALA A 149 -23.55 2.68 -35.25
CA ALA A 149 -24.56 3.52 -35.94
C ALA A 149 -24.69 5.06 -35.74
N LYS A 150 -24.35 5.78 -36.82
CA LYS A 150 -25.14 6.78 -37.61
C LYS A 150 -25.76 8.05 -36.96
N ALA A 151 -25.80 9.11 -37.76
CA ALA A 151 -26.16 10.51 -37.47
C ALA A 151 -27.69 10.80 -37.68
N PRO A 152 -28.27 12.01 -37.43
CA PRO A 152 -27.62 13.33 -37.31
C PRO A 152 -28.17 14.35 -36.26
N LYS A 153 -27.53 15.53 -36.24
CA LYS A 153 -27.97 16.86 -35.74
C LYS A 153 -29.01 16.92 -34.60
N ALA A 154 -28.53 17.27 -33.41
CA ALA A 154 -29.25 18.17 -32.49
C ALA A 154 -28.24 19.08 -31.76
N ALA A 155 -28.31 20.40 -31.99
CA ALA A 155 -27.49 21.36 -31.26
C ALA A 155 -28.21 21.77 -29.96
N LYS A 156 -27.73 21.32 -28.80
CA LYS A 156 -28.17 21.86 -27.50
C LYS A 156 -26.99 21.95 -26.54
N SER A 157 -26.75 23.16 -26.03
CA SER A 157 -25.61 23.48 -25.17
C SER A 157 -25.66 22.72 -23.85
N ALA A 158 -24.79 21.71 -23.69
CA ALA A 158 -24.71 20.87 -22.51
C ALA A 158 -23.97 21.56 -21.34
N LYS A 159 -24.47 22.72 -20.89
CA LYS A 159 -23.89 23.50 -19.77
C LYS A 159 -24.62 23.30 -18.43
N GLY A 160 -25.80 22.65 -18.41
CA GLY A 160 -26.63 22.49 -17.20
C GLY A 160 -26.26 21.33 -16.27
N GLY A 161 -25.90 20.16 -16.81
CA GLY A 161 -25.86 18.86 -16.09
C GLY A 161 -24.84 18.70 -14.94
N ASN A 162 -24.09 19.74 -14.58
CA ASN A 162 -23.18 19.75 -13.43
C ASN A 162 -23.79 20.49 -12.22
N LEU A 163 -24.63 21.51 -12.45
CA LEU A 163 -25.28 22.27 -11.38
C LEU A 163 -26.43 21.48 -10.75
N ASP A 164 -27.28 20.86 -11.58
CA ASP A 164 -28.40 20.04 -11.13
C ASP A 164 -27.94 18.81 -10.30
N ALA A 165 -26.91 18.12 -10.79
CA ALA A 165 -26.28 17.01 -10.07
C ALA A 165 -25.65 17.45 -8.73
N LYS A 166 -25.08 18.67 -8.67
CA LYS A 166 -24.58 19.25 -7.41
C LYS A 166 -25.71 19.61 -6.45
N LEU A 167 -26.78 20.24 -6.94
CA LEU A 167 -27.95 20.58 -6.13
C LEU A 167 -28.58 19.32 -5.51
N SER A 168 -28.77 18.28 -6.33
CA SER A 168 -29.25 16.97 -5.91
C SER A 168 -28.35 16.31 -4.84
N ALA A 169 -27.02 16.39 -5.01
CA ALA A 169 -26.07 15.89 -4.02
C ALA A 169 -26.10 16.70 -2.71
N LEU A 170 -26.33 18.01 -2.77
CA LEU A 170 -26.42 18.90 -1.61
C LEU A 170 -27.72 18.67 -0.82
N LEU A 171 -28.84 18.41 -1.52
CA LEU A 171 -30.11 17.99 -0.93
C LEU A 171 -30.09 16.57 -0.36
N ALA A 172 -29.25 15.68 -0.91
CA ALA A 172 -29.00 14.37 -0.31
C ALA A 172 -28.14 14.51 0.97
N LEU A 173 -27.12 15.36 0.94
CA LEU A 173 -26.25 15.62 2.09
C LEU A 173 -27.01 16.26 3.26
N SER A 174 -27.87 17.26 3.04
CA SER A 174 -28.65 17.88 4.12
C SER A 174 -29.62 16.90 4.79
N LYS A 175 -30.27 16.02 4.02
CA LYS A 175 -31.08 14.92 4.56
C LYS A 175 -30.24 13.92 5.38
N GLN A 176 -29.02 13.64 4.94
CA GLN A 176 -28.11 12.77 5.69
C GLN A 176 -27.64 13.43 7.00
N ILE A 177 -27.31 14.72 6.98
CA ILE A 177 -26.94 15.51 8.18
C ILE A 177 -28.07 15.44 9.22
N ALA A 178 -29.30 15.84 8.85
CA ALA A 178 -30.45 15.81 9.75
C ALA A 178 -30.73 14.42 10.35
N LYS A 179 -30.52 13.36 9.55
CA LYS A 179 -30.60 11.98 10.07
C LYS A 179 -29.50 11.71 11.09
N THR A 180 -28.24 12.00 10.79
CA THR A 180 -27.13 11.77 11.72
C THR A 180 -27.25 12.60 13.01
N GLU A 181 -27.79 13.82 12.93
CA GLU A 181 -28.09 14.65 14.11
C GLU A 181 -29.16 14.00 15.00
N SER A 182 -30.20 13.40 14.41
CA SER A 182 -31.21 12.65 15.17
C SER A 182 -30.65 11.39 15.84
N GLU A 183 -29.72 10.68 15.19
CA GLU A 183 -29.03 9.51 15.75
C GLU A 183 -28.07 9.92 16.88
N LEU A 184 -27.35 11.04 16.73
CA LEU A 184 -26.50 11.64 17.76
C LEU A 184 -27.34 12.08 18.98
N ALA A 185 -28.50 12.71 18.76
CA ALA A 185 -29.42 13.10 19.82
C ALA A 185 -29.93 11.89 20.61
N GLN A 186 -30.27 10.77 19.93
CA GLN A 186 -30.63 9.52 20.60
C GLN A 186 -29.48 8.90 21.39
N LEU A 187 -28.25 8.93 20.87
CA LEU A 187 -27.07 8.44 21.57
C LEU A 187 -26.76 9.29 22.82
N ASN A 188 -26.87 10.61 22.72
CA ASN A 188 -26.72 11.53 23.86
C ASN A 188 -27.82 11.34 24.91
N ALA A 189 -29.06 11.07 24.49
CA ALA A 189 -30.16 10.74 25.41
C ALA A 189 -29.86 9.43 26.16
N LYS A 190 -29.51 8.35 25.45
CA LYS A 190 -29.12 7.06 26.05
C LYS A 190 -27.92 7.20 26.99
N PHE A 191 -26.90 7.96 26.61
CA PHE A 191 -25.74 8.24 27.46
C PHE A 191 -26.13 9.02 28.72
N ARG A 192 -27.02 10.02 28.62
CA ARG A 192 -27.56 10.73 29.79
C ARG A 192 -28.35 9.82 30.73
N THR A 193 -29.20 8.94 30.20
CA THR A 193 -29.92 7.95 31.01
C THR A 193 -28.96 7.00 31.72
N LEU A 194 -27.99 6.43 31.02
CA LEU A 194 -26.99 5.53 31.59
C LEU A 194 -26.09 6.23 32.62
N LYS A 195 -25.77 7.52 32.42
CA LYS A 195 -25.03 8.34 33.38
C LYS A 195 -25.86 8.70 34.62
N ALA A 196 -27.19 8.76 34.52
CA ALA A 196 -28.09 9.00 35.64
C ALA A 196 -28.46 7.71 36.43
N SER A 197 -28.07 6.54 35.92
CA SER A 197 -28.17 5.24 36.60
C SER A 197 -26.81 4.74 37.13
N LEU A 198 -25.87 5.67 37.37
CA LEU A 198 -24.51 5.47 37.89
C LEU A 198 -24.27 6.44 39.06
#